data_AF-A0A973Q2C3-F1
#
_entry.id   AF-A0A973Q2C3-F1
#
_cell.length_a   1.000
_cell.length_b   1.000
_cell.length_c   1.000
_cell.angle_alpha   90.00
_cell.angle_beta   90.00
_cell.angle_gamma   90.00
#
_symmetry.space_group_name_H-M   'P 1'
#
loop_
_entity.id
_entity.type
_entity.pdbx_description
1 polymer ?
#
loop_
_entity_poly.entity_id
_entity_poly.type
_entity_poly.pdbx_seq_one_letter_code
_entity_poly.pdbx_strand_id
1 'polypeptide(L)'
;MPAQPTGEVSPQQRLAATLEAVFARHRRSLTDVSTAEAFLITLGEVRRLLDGAREQGQLDDDQHHTLDAMLQGMEGAPGLLSGHTV
;
A
#
# COMPACT_ATOMS: atom_id res chain seq x y z
N MET A 1 13.19 -33.46 -16.91
CA MET A 1 12.10 -32.47 -17.10
C MET A 1 12.57 -31.18 -16.46
N PRO A 2 12.56 -30.02 -17.15
CA PRO A 2 12.97 -28.78 -16.52
C PRO A 2 11.89 -28.34 -15.52
N ALA A 3 12.30 -27.96 -14.31
CA ALA A 3 11.43 -27.41 -13.28
C ALA A 3 10.84 -26.09 -13.80
N GLN A 4 9.52 -26.00 -13.85
CA GLN A 4 8.82 -24.75 -14.16
C GLN A 4 9.06 -23.79 -12.98
N PRO A 5 9.55 -22.55 -13.19
CA PRO A 5 9.65 -21.57 -12.12
C PRO A 5 8.23 -21.15 -11.74
N THR A 6 7.71 -21.66 -10.63
CA THR A 6 6.49 -21.17 -10.01
C THR A 6 6.79 -19.82 -9.38
N GLY A 7 6.80 -18.77 -10.21
CA GLY A 7 6.81 -17.38 -9.76
C GLY A 7 5.45 -17.04 -9.15
N GLU A 8 5.16 -17.53 -7.95
CA GLU A 8 3.95 -17.14 -7.24
C GLU A 8 4.09 -15.69 -6.77
N VAL A 9 3.32 -14.81 -7.39
CA VAL A 9 3.22 -13.40 -7.01
C VAL A 9 2.67 -13.32 -5.58
N SER A 10 3.47 -12.76 -4.67
CA SER A 10 3.07 -12.58 -3.26
C SER A 10 1.78 -11.75 -3.14
N PRO A 11 0.99 -11.94 -2.07
CA PRO A 11 -0.18 -11.09 -1.80
C PRO A 11 0.15 -9.58 -1.83
N GLN A 12 1.34 -9.20 -1.34
CA GLN A 12 1.81 -7.82 -1.29
C GLN A 12 2.10 -7.27 -2.70
N GLN A 13 2.70 -8.07 -3.59
CA GLN A 13 2.88 -7.69 -4.99
C GLN A 13 1.53 -7.54 -5.71
N ARG A 14 0.54 -8.39 -5.41
CA ARG A 14 -0.83 -8.26 -5.96
C ARG A 14 -1.52 -6.98 -5.48
N LEU A 15 -1.38 -6.64 -4.21
CA LEU A 15 -1.88 -5.38 -3.66
C LEU A 15 -1.21 -4.19 -4.34
N ALA A 16 0.12 -4.20 -4.45
CA ALA A 16 0.87 -3.13 -5.11
C ALA A 16 0.42 -2.93 -6.56
N ALA A 17 0.23 -4.02 -7.33
CA ALA A 17 -0.29 -3.95 -8.70
C ALA A 17 -1.73 -3.42 -8.77
N THR A 18 -2.57 -3.75 -7.79
CA THR A 18 -3.95 -3.23 -7.70
C THR A 18 -3.95 -1.74 -7.44
N LEU A 19 -3.10 -1.26 -6.54
CA LEU A 19 -2.93 0.17 -6.28
C LEU A 19 -2.40 0.89 -7.52
N GLU A 20 -1.38 0.35 -8.19
CA GLU A 20 -0.86 0.92 -9.43
C GLU A 20 -1.95 1.07 -10.49
N ALA A 21 -2.83 0.07 -10.64
CA ALA A 21 -3.94 0.15 -11.58
C ALA A 21 -4.91 1.31 -11.27
N VAL A 22 -5.09 1.69 -10.00
CA VAL A 22 -5.87 2.87 -9.61
C VAL A 22 -5.16 4.15 -10.10
N PHE A 23 -3.88 4.32 -9.80
CA PHE A 23 -3.12 5.50 -10.22
C PHE A 23 -3.03 5.62 -11.75
N ALA A 24 -2.83 4.51 -12.44
CA ALA A 24 -2.75 4.46 -13.90
C ALA A 24 -4.03 5.00 -14.58
N ARG A 25 -5.21 4.73 -14.01
CA ARG A 25 -6.49 5.30 -14.49
C ARG A 25 -6.53 6.83 -14.44
N HIS A 26 -5.73 7.43 -13.57
CA HIS A 26 -5.57 8.88 -13.42
C HIS A 26 -4.33 9.43 -14.13
N ARG A 27 -3.69 8.63 -15.00
CA ARG A 27 -2.42 8.98 -15.70
C ARG A 27 -1.30 9.36 -14.73
N ARG A 28 -1.22 8.63 -13.61
CA ARG A 28 -0.15 8.72 -12.61
C ARG A 28 0.43 7.31 -12.40
N SER A 29 1.67 7.20 -11.93
CA SER A 29 2.24 5.92 -11.49
C SER A 29 2.78 6.03 -10.08
N LEU A 30 2.63 4.97 -9.26
CA LEU A 30 3.31 4.85 -7.97
C LEU A 30 4.81 4.63 -8.11
N THR A 31 5.32 4.39 -9.33
CA THR A 31 6.76 4.39 -9.61
C THR A 31 7.31 5.80 -9.86
N ASP A 32 6.44 6.79 -10.12
CA ASP A 32 6.84 8.19 -10.20
C ASP A 32 7.12 8.73 -8.79
N VAL A 33 8.32 9.28 -8.57
CA VAL A 33 8.76 9.77 -7.25
C VAL A 33 7.75 10.71 -6.59
N SER A 34 7.25 11.71 -7.33
CA SER A 34 6.29 12.69 -6.78
C SER A 34 4.95 12.07 -6.41
N THR A 35 4.51 11.04 -7.15
CA THR A 35 3.24 10.37 -6.89
C THR A 35 3.38 9.42 -5.70
N ALA A 36 4.50 8.69 -5.62
CA ALA A 36 4.84 7.83 -4.49
C ALA A 36 4.91 8.65 -3.19
N GLU A 37 5.58 9.81 -3.22
CA GLU A 37 5.68 10.71 -2.08
C GLU A 37 4.29 11.21 -1.64
N ALA A 38 3.48 11.72 -2.57
CA ALA A 38 2.12 12.18 -2.25
C ALA A 38 1.24 11.06 -1.67
N PHE A 39 1.37 9.84 -2.19
CA PHE A 39 0.69 8.66 -1.69
C PHE A 39 1.10 8.33 -0.24
N LEU A 40 2.40 8.27 0.04
CA LEU A 40 2.92 7.98 1.38
C LEU A 40 2.55 9.07 2.40
N ILE A 41 2.62 10.34 2.01
CA ILE A 41 2.13 11.46 2.84
C ILE A 41 0.65 11.24 3.18
N THR A 42 -0.16 10.92 2.18
CA THR A 42 -1.61 10.71 2.37
C THR A 42 -1.88 9.54 3.33
N LEU A 43 -1.17 8.41 3.21
CA LEU A 43 -1.30 7.30 4.16
C LEU A 43 -0.94 7.73 5.59
N GLY A 44 0.12 8.55 5.75
CA GLY A 44 0.49 9.11 7.04
C GLY A 44 -0.61 9.99 7.67
N GLU A 45 -1.32 10.79 6.87
CA GLU A 45 -2.46 11.58 7.36
C GLU A 45 -3.66 10.70 7.73
N VAL A 46 -3.95 9.65 6.95
CA VAL A 46 -5.01 8.69 7.28
C VAL A 46 -4.69 7.97 8.59
N ARG A 47 -3.42 7.61 8.84
CA ARG A 47 -2.98 6.99 10.10
C ARG A 47 -3.26 7.90 11.30
N ARG A 48 -2.91 9.19 11.20
CA ARG A 48 -3.22 10.18 12.25
C ARG A 48 -4.71 10.35 12.48
N LEU A 49 -5.52 10.26 11.42
CA LEU A 49 -6.99 10.28 11.55
C LEU A 49 -7.49 9.08 12.37
N LEU A 50 -6.95 7.88 12.14
CA LEU A 50 -7.30 6.68 12.90
C LEU A 50 -6.87 6.81 14.37
N ASP A 51 -5.68 7.36 14.63
CA ASP A 51 -5.20 7.64 15.99
C ASP A 51 -6.18 8.56 16.73
N GLY A 52 -6.60 9.66 16.09
CA GLY A 52 -7.58 10.58 16.64
C GLY A 52 -8.96 9.95 16.86
N ALA A 53 -9.40 9.05 15.99
CA ALA A 53 -10.64 8.30 16.16
C ALA A 53 -10.59 7.34 17.35
N ARG A 54 -9.45 6.68 17.57
CA ARG A 54 -9.21 5.83 18.75
C ARG A 54 -9.22 6.65 20.04
N GLU A 55 -8.53 7.79 20.06
CA GLU A 55 -8.50 8.69 21.22
C GLU A 55 -9.89 9.24 21.60
N GLN A 56 -10.75 9.42 20.60
CA GLN A 56 -12.14 9.84 20.79
C GLN A 56 -13.10 8.68 21.14
N GLY A 57 -12.60 7.44 21.24
CA GLY A 57 -13.40 6.26 21.52
C GLY A 57 -14.32 5.82 20.38
N GLN A 58 -14.05 6.27 19.14
CA GLN A 58 -14.79 5.85 17.94
C GLN A 58 -14.26 4.52 17.38
N LEU A 59 -13.00 4.20 17.68
CA LEU A 59 -12.38 2.92 17.39
C LEU A 59 -11.88 2.31 18.69
N ASP A 60 -12.08 1.01 18.86
CA ASP A 60 -11.35 0.24 19.87
C ASP A 60 -9.92 -0.09 19.39
N ASP A 61 -9.11 -0.65 20.30
CA ASP A 61 -7.71 -0.97 20.03
C ASP A 61 -7.56 -2.05 18.94
N ASP A 62 -8.48 -3.02 18.86
CA ASP A 62 -8.41 -4.11 17.88
C ASP A 62 -8.77 -3.61 16.47
N GLN A 63 -9.78 -2.75 16.37
CA GLN A 63 -10.18 -2.07 15.13
C GLN A 63 -9.08 -1.15 14.64
N HIS A 64 -8.52 -0.33 15.53
CA HIS A 64 -7.39 0.54 15.20
C HIS A 64 -6.19 -0.29 14.71
N HIS A 65 -5.80 -1.33 15.44
CA HIS A 65 -4.70 -2.22 15.07
C HIS A 65 -4.90 -2.87 13.69
N THR A 66 -6.11 -3.35 13.43
CA THR A 66 -6.45 -3.97 12.13
C THR A 66 -6.31 -2.97 10.99
N LEU A 67 -6.85 -1.76 11.14
CA LEU A 67 -6.76 -0.72 10.12
C LEU A 67 -5.33 -0.22 9.92
N ASP A 68 -4.56 -0.09 11.00
CA ASP A 68 -3.15 0.27 10.96
C ASP A 68 -2.32 -0.75 10.16
N ALA A 69 -2.54 -2.04 10.41
CA ALA A 69 -1.88 -3.11 9.67
C ALA A 69 -2.23 -3.09 8.17
N MET A 70 -3.47 -2.75 7.82
CA MET A 70 -3.87 -2.58 6.42
C MET A 70 -3.13 -1.42 5.75
N LEU A 71 -2.98 -0.27 6.43
CA LEU A 71 -2.23 0.88 5.91
C LEU A 71 -0.75 0.54 5.73
N GLN A 72 -0.13 -0.14 6.70
CA GLN A 72 1.26 -0.61 6.60
C GLN A 72 1.48 -1.52 5.38
N GLY A 73 0.51 -2.40 5.08
CA GLY A 73 0.57 -3.24 3.88
C GLY A 73 0.59 -2.45 2.57
N MET A 74 -0.01 -1.25 2.55
CA MET A 74 -0.05 -0.36 1.39
C MET A 74 1.21 0.49 1.24
N GLU A 75 1.88 0.86 2.35
CA GLU A 75 3.10 1.69 2.35
C GLU A 75 4.24 1.07 1.51
N GLY A 76 4.32 -0.26 1.43
CA GLY A 76 5.34 -0.96 0.65
C GLY A 76 5.12 -0.92 -0.88
N ALA A 77 3.95 -0.49 -1.36
CA ALA A 77 3.59 -0.63 -2.77
C ALA A 77 4.56 0.07 -3.75
N PRO A 78 4.95 1.34 -3.57
CA PRO A 78 5.90 2.01 -4.47
C PRO A 78 7.25 1.28 -4.57
N GLY A 79 7.76 0.79 -3.44
CA GLY A 79 9.03 0.05 -3.39
C GLY A 79 8.97 -1.29 -4.09
N LEU A 80 7.86 -2.03 -3.92
CA LEU A 80 7.64 -3.32 -4.58
C LEU A 80 7.53 -3.17 -6.11
N LEU A 81 6.93 -2.08 -6.59
CA LEU A 81 6.77 -1.81 -8.03
C LEU A 81 8.06 -1.35 -8.68
N SER A 82 8.84 -0.51 -7.99
CA SER A 82 10.11 0.02 -8.48
C SER A 82 11.20 -1.06 -8.60
N GLY A 83 11.06 -2.18 -7.89
CA GLY A 83 11.97 -3.32 -7.99
C GLY A 83 11.71 -4.27 -9.18
N HIS A 84 10.65 -4.05 -9.97
CA HIS A 84 10.24 -4.92 -11.09
C HIS A 84 10.43 -4.29 -12.48
N THR A 85 11.27 -3.25 -12.60
CA THR A 85 11.63 -2.70 -13.92
C THR A 85 12.53 -3.70 -14.66
N VAL A 86 11.92 -4.52 -15.52
CA VAL A 86 12.56 -5.27 -16.61
C VAL A 86 12.33 -4.51 -17.90
#